data_AF-A0A1H1NVS4-F1
#
_entry.id   AF-A0A1H1NVS4-F1
#
_cell.length_a   1.000
_cell.length_b   1.000
_cell.length_c   1.000
_cell.angle_alpha   90.00
_cell.angle_beta   90.00
_cell.angle_gamma   90.00
#
_symmetry.space_group_name_H-M   'P 1'
#
loop_
_entity.id
_entity.type
_entity.pdbx_description
1 polymer ?
#
loop_
_entity_poly.entity_id
_entity_poly.type
_entity_poly.pdbx_seq_one_letter_code
_entity_poly.pdbx_strand_id
1 'polypeptide(L)'
;MDFLAKIGEVLLIVFFVYLWNKFIVTTLIKKVTGFHKKYNSKNINKQPVKFAVDNELNIIKYTQYFYWFGCLLISIEILFN
;
A
#
# COMPACT_ATOMS: atom_id res chain seq x y z
N MET A 1 5.05 -26.68 -10.41
CA MET A 1 5.11 -25.90 -11.67
C MET A 1 6.53 -25.92 -12.18
N ASP A 2 6.73 -25.92 -13.50
CA ASP A 2 8.08 -25.72 -14.03
C ASP A 2 8.59 -24.31 -13.69
N PHE A 3 9.89 -24.10 -13.86
CA PHE A 3 10.53 -22.83 -13.50
C PHE A 3 9.97 -21.65 -14.31
N LEU A 4 9.57 -21.88 -15.56
CA LEU A 4 8.99 -20.84 -16.42
C LEU A 4 7.62 -20.38 -15.90
N ALA A 5 6.79 -21.32 -15.47
CA ALA A 5 5.49 -21.05 -14.89
C ALA A 5 5.62 -20.31 -13.55
N LYS A 6 6.62 -20.65 -12.71
CA LYS A 6 6.93 -19.90 -11.49
C LYS A 6 7.32 -18.44 -11.78
N ILE A 7 8.15 -18.20 -12.79
CA ILE A 7 8.51 -16.84 -13.22
C ILE A 7 7.25 -16.07 -13.68
N GLY A 8 6.38 -16.71 -14.47
CA GLY A 8 5.14 -16.11 -14.93
C GLY A 8 4.23 -15.69 -13.78
N GLU A 9 4.11 -16.52 -12.75
CA GLU A 9 3.34 -16.23 -11.54
C GLU A 9 3.92 -15.04 -10.76
N VAL A 10 5.25 -15.00 -10.56
CA VAL A 10 5.92 -13.87 -9.93
C VAL A 10 5.68 -12.57 -10.69
N LEU A 11 5.82 -12.58 -12.02
CA LEU A 11 5.57 -11.39 -12.85
C LEU A 11 4.13 -10.89 -12.71
N LEU A 12 3.17 -11.80 -12.65
CA LEU A 12 1.76 -11.47 -12.48
C LEU A 12 1.50 -10.84 -11.10
N ILE A 13 2.07 -11.41 -10.03
CA ILE A 13 1.95 -10.84 -8.67
C ILE A 13 2.59 -9.45 -8.60
N VAL A 14 3.80 -9.29 -9.13
CA VAL A 14 4.50 -7.99 -9.20
C VAL A 14 3.66 -6.97 -9.95
N PHE A 15 3.03 -7.35 -11.05
CA PHE A 15 2.13 -6.48 -11.81
C PHE A 15 0.92 -6.03 -10.99
N PHE A 16 0.25 -6.95 -10.30
CA PHE A 16 -0.89 -6.60 -9.43
C PHE A 16 -0.47 -5.69 -8.27
N VAL A 17 0.65 -5.99 -7.60
CA VAL A 17 1.18 -5.17 -6.51
C VAL A 17 1.57 -3.78 -7.01
N TYR A 18 2.16 -3.68 -8.20
CA TYR A 18 2.45 -2.39 -8.83
C TYR A 18 1.19 -1.57 -9.04
N LEU A 19 0.14 -2.15 -9.65
CA LEU A 19 -1.13 -1.46 -9.86
C LEU A 19 -1.78 -1.04 -8.53
N TRP A 20 -1.76 -1.93 -7.54
CA TRP A 20 -2.28 -1.67 -6.20
C TRP A 20 -1.59 -0.49 -5.52
N ASN A 21 -0.25 -0.48 -5.52
CA ASN A 21 0.55 0.60 -4.94
C ASN A 21 0.37 1.94 -5.67
N LYS A 22 0.23 1.89 -7.00
CA LYS A 22 0.06 3.08 -7.84
C LYS A 22 -1.32 3.71 -7.66
N PHE A 23 -2.38 2.90 -7.70
CA PHE A 23 -3.75 3.41 -7.81
C PHE A 23 -4.54 3.34 -6.49
N ILE A 24 -4.35 2.30 -5.70
CA ILE A 24 -5.22 2.04 -4.54
C ILE A 24 -4.68 2.68 -3.26
N VAL A 25 -3.41 2.42 -2.92
CA VAL A 25 -2.82 2.88 -1.65
C VAL A 25 -2.91 4.40 -1.51
N THR A 26 -2.41 5.15 -2.50
CA THR A 26 -2.44 6.61 -2.47
C THR A 26 -3.87 7.15 -2.40
N THR A 27 -4.79 6.57 -3.16
CA THR A 27 -6.19 7.03 -3.23
C THR A 27 -6.91 6.81 -1.92
N LEU A 28 -6.76 5.65 -1.29
CA LEU A 28 -7.40 5.32 -0.02
C LEU A 28 -6.96 6.29 1.08
N ILE A 29 -5.65 6.45 1.27
CA ILE A 29 -5.12 7.31 2.33
C ILE A 29 -5.54 8.77 2.12
N LYS A 30 -5.41 9.29 0.89
CA LYS A 30 -5.86 10.66 0.55
C LYS A 30 -7.36 10.85 0.76
N LYS A 31 -8.18 9.84 0.47
CA LYS A 31 -9.63 9.91 0.69
C LYS A 31 -9.97 10.01 2.17
N VAL A 32 -9.28 9.23 3.02
CA VAL A 32 -9.47 9.26 4.48
C VAL A 32 -9.00 10.58 5.08
N THR A 33 -7.79 11.05 4.77
CA THR A 33 -7.28 12.32 5.29
C THR A 33 -8.08 13.50 4.75
N GLY A 34 -8.47 13.47 3.47
CA GLY A 34 -9.35 14.46 2.85
C GLY A 34 -10.74 14.52 3.49
N PHE A 35 -11.31 13.38 3.86
CA PHE A 35 -12.56 13.32 4.62
C PHE A 35 -12.43 14.03 5.97
N HIS A 36 -11.38 13.75 6.73
CA HIS A 36 -11.17 14.41 8.02
C HIS A 36 -10.95 15.92 7.88
N LYS A 37 -10.17 16.35 6.88
CA LYS A 37 -9.95 17.77 6.55
C LYS A 37 -11.26 18.49 6.22
N LYS A 38 -12.16 17.85 5.46
CA LYS A 38 -13.40 18.47 4.98
C LYS A 38 -14.56 18.42 5.98
N TYR A 39 -14.72 17.30 6.69
CA TYR A 39 -15.93 17.02 7.47
C TYR A 39 -15.68 16.90 8.98
N ASN A 40 -14.42 16.78 9.43
CA ASN A 40 -14.08 16.62 10.84
C ASN A 40 -13.14 17.72 11.37
N SER A 41 -13.32 18.95 10.87
CA SER A 41 -12.47 20.10 11.22
C SER A 41 -12.38 20.37 12.72
N LYS A 42 -13.45 20.12 13.48
CA LYS A 42 -13.48 20.28 14.95
C LYS A 42 -12.52 19.34 15.70
N ASN A 43 -12.14 18.21 15.11
CA ASN A 43 -11.28 17.21 15.72
C ASN A 43 -9.95 17.05 14.99
N ILE A 44 -9.63 17.91 14.02
CA ILE A 44 -8.42 17.76 13.21
C ILE A 44 -7.12 17.82 14.03
N ASN A 45 -7.15 18.57 15.14
CA ASN A 45 -6.03 18.70 16.08
C ASN A 45 -6.01 17.63 17.17
N LYS A 46 -7.02 16.75 17.23
CA LYS A 46 -7.10 15.67 18.22
C LYS A 46 -6.48 14.40 17.66
N GLN A 47 -5.81 13.66 18.52
CA GLN A 47 -5.36 12.32 18.16
C GLN A 47 -6.57 11.36 18.05
N PRO A 48 -6.53 10.37 17.14
CA PRO A 48 -5.45 10.07 16.19
C PRO A 48 -5.53 10.82 14.84
N VAL A 49 -6.55 11.68 14.66
CA VAL A 49 -6.81 12.38 13.39
C VAL A 49 -5.64 13.29 13.00
N LYS A 50 -5.10 14.02 13.96
CA LYS A 50 -3.93 14.89 13.76
C LYS A 50 -2.75 14.11 13.19
N PHE A 51 -2.41 12.97 13.80
CA PHE A 51 -1.32 12.12 13.32
C PHE A 51 -1.54 11.68 11.86
N ALA A 52 -2.75 11.20 11.53
CA ALA A 52 -3.07 10.72 10.18
C ALA A 52 -2.98 11.84 9.12
N VAL A 53 -3.43 13.04 9.47
CA VAL A 53 -3.41 14.21 8.58
C VAL A 53 -1.99 14.75 8.37
N ASP A 54 -1.22 14.89 9.45
CA ASP A 54 0.14 15.46 9.42
C ASP A 54 1.15 14.49 8.76
N ASN A 55 0.92 13.18 8.86
CA ASN A 55 1.81 12.14 8.34
C ASN A 55 1.29 11.45 7.07
N GLU A 56 0.32 12.04 6.36
CA GLU A 56 -0.32 11.46 5.18
C GLU A 56 0.68 10.82 4.18
N LEU A 57 1.72 11.57 3.79
CA LEU A 57 2.74 11.11 2.84
C LEU A 57 3.58 9.95 3.40
N ASN A 58 3.91 9.99 4.69
CA ASN A 58 4.68 8.93 5.34
C ASN A 58 3.84 7.65 5.43
N ILE A 59 2.56 7.77 5.79
CA ILE A 59 1.62 6.64 5.84
C ILE A 59 1.48 6.00 4.45
N ILE A 60 1.36 6.80 3.38
CA ILE A 60 1.35 6.29 2.00
C ILE A 60 2.62 5.50 1.71
N LYS A 61 3.80 6.07 1.98
CA LYS A 61 5.08 5.40 1.71
C LYS A 61 5.23 4.10 2.49
N TYR A 62 4.95 4.09 3.79
CA TYR A 62 5.06 2.88 4.60
C TYR A 62 4.09 1.80 4.15
N THR A 63 2.86 2.19 3.80
CA THR A 63 1.88 1.24 3.25
C THR A 63 2.36 0.68 1.92
N GLN A 64 2.93 1.51 1.03
CA GLN A 64 3.48 1.03 -0.25
C GLN A 64 4.66 0.07 -0.05
N TYR A 65 5.57 0.39 0.87
CA TYR A 65 6.69 -0.49 1.22
C TYR A 65 6.21 -1.80 1.82
N PHE A 66 5.15 -1.80 2.63
CA PHE A 66 4.57 -3.01 3.18
C PHE A 66 4.08 -3.97 2.07
N TYR A 67 3.37 -3.46 1.06
CA TYR A 67 2.93 -4.28 -0.07
C TYR A 67 4.10 -4.79 -0.92
N TRP A 68 5.14 -3.97 -1.15
CA TRP A 68 6.35 -4.42 -1.84
C TRP A 68 7.12 -5.49 -1.07
N PHE A 69 7.19 -5.34 0.25
CA PHE A 69 7.82 -6.32 1.12
C PHE A 69 7.07 -7.65 1.08
N GLY A 70 5.74 -7.62 1.18
CA GLY A 70 4.91 -8.83 1.02
C GLY A 70 5.08 -9.48 -0.35
N CYS A 71 5.13 -8.68 -1.43
CA CYS A 71 5.40 -9.16 -2.79
C CYS A 71 6.74 -9.90 -2.88
N LEU A 72 7.79 -9.35 -2.27
CA LEU A 72 9.12 -9.95 -2.26
C LEU A 72 9.12 -11.30 -1.53
N LEU A 73 8.49 -11.38 -0.35
CA LEU A 73 8.38 -12.63 0.41
C LEU A 73 7.63 -13.71 -0.37
N ILE A 74 6.49 -13.38 -0.96
CA ILE A 74 5.69 -14.31 -1.76
C ILE A 74 6.48 -14.77 -2.99
N SER A 75 7.21 -13.85 -3.64
CA SER A 75 8.01 -14.18 -4.83
C SER A 75 9.15 -15.15 -4.50
N ILE A 76 9.81 -14.96 -3.35
CA ILE A 76 10.84 -15.89 -2.86
C ILE A 76 10.21 -17.27 -2.63
N GLU A 77 9.08 -17.34 -1.93
CA GLU A 77 8.40 -18.60 -1.66
C GLU A 77 8.08 -19.38 -2.95
N ILE A 78 7.50 -18.70 -3.95
CA ILE A 78 7.15 -19.33 -5.25
C ILE A 78 8.39 -19.87 -5.98
N LEU A 79 9.50 -19.14 -5.94
CA LEU A 79 10.72 -19.54 -6.64
C LEU A 79 11.40 -20.75 -5.98
N PHE A 80 11.42 -20.79 -4.65
CA PHE A 80 12.20 -21.78 -3.89
C PHE A 80 11.39 -22.98 -3.38
N ASN A 81 10.07 -22.92 -3.40
CA ASN A 81 9.16 -24.04 -3.07
C ASN A 81 8.44 -24.49 -4.34
#